data_AF-A0A1Y2S5T6-F1
#
_entry.id   AF-A0A1Y2S5T6-F1
#
_cell.length_a   1.000
_cell.length_b   1.000
_cell.length_c   1.000
_cell.angle_alpha   90.00
_cell.angle_beta   90.00
_cell.angle_gamma   90.00
#
_symmetry.space_group_name_H-M   'P 1'
#
loop_
_entity.id
_entity.type
_entity.pdbx_description
1 polymer ?
#
loop_
_entity_poly.entity_id
_entity_poly.type
_entity_poly.pdbx_seq_one_letter_code
_entity_poly.pdbx_strand_id
1 'polypeptide(L)'
;MHRVVKADTETRTVVARDTTVQATDKATVLGTSTLLAGAVRHIADGDYCIATSSNFVASVGKEAHIDVGQKLIEKIGLLKQSIAGAKQEIVAPVVWVGSQQINVMTLMLDTLDVVKELAELTAAHTHHNTGTPENASAIRNTAYKSDGLKQKYSPVIG
;
A
#
# COMPACT_ATOMS: atom_id res chain seq x y z
N MET A 1 9.37 16.01 47.90
CA MET A 1 8.75 14.87 48.61
C MET A 1 8.95 13.63 47.76
N HIS A 2 9.41 12.52 48.32
CA HIS A 2 9.70 11.28 47.59
C HIS A 2 8.88 10.15 48.23
N ARG A 3 8.20 9.34 47.43
CA ARG A 3 7.40 8.20 47.89
C ARG A 3 7.86 6.94 47.16
N VAL A 4 8.18 5.89 47.92
CA VAL A 4 8.47 4.54 47.40
C VAL A 4 7.41 3.60 47.93
N VAL A 5 6.88 2.75 47.07
CA VAL A 5 6.01 1.65 47.44
C VAL A 5 6.69 0.36 47.04
N LYS A 6 6.80 -0.58 47.97
CA LYS A 6 7.27 -1.94 47.73
C LYS A 6 6.21 -2.89 48.28
N ALA A 7 5.70 -3.75 47.42
CA ALA A 7 4.71 -4.75 47.77
C ALA A 7 4.90 -5.97 46.87
N ASP A 8 4.59 -7.16 47.38
CA ASP A 8 4.61 -8.38 46.57
C ASP A 8 3.33 -8.49 45.72
N THR A 9 2.23 -7.87 46.14
CA THR A 9 0.95 -7.85 45.43
C THR A 9 0.18 -6.56 45.75
N GLU A 10 -0.48 -5.99 44.74
CA GLU A 10 -1.37 -4.83 44.89
C GLU A 10 -2.63 -5.05 44.03
N THR A 11 -3.81 -4.90 44.64
CA THR A 11 -5.12 -4.94 43.96
C THR A 11 -5.86 -3.65 44.28
N ARG A 12 -6.49 -3.04 43.27
CA ARG A 12 -7.25 -1.79 43.44
C ARG A 12 -8.58 -1.88 42.73
N THR A 13 -9.66 -1.57 43.44
CA THR A 13 -10.97 -1.32 42.86
C THR A 13 -11.24 0.17 42.98
N VAL A 14 -11.37 0.85 41.85
CA VAL A 14 -11.51 2.31 41.80
C VAL A 14 -12.64 2.65 40.83
N VAL A 15 -13.50 3.60 41.20
CA VAL A 15 -14.62 4.03 40.36
C VAL A 15 -14.16 4.97 39.25
N ALA A 16 -13.26 5.91 39.57
CA ALA A 16 -12.64 6.84 38.63
C ALA A 16 -11.22 7.19 39.08
N ARG A 17 -10.32 7.39 38.13
CA ARG A 17 -8.94 7.80 38.39
C ARG A 17 -8.47 8.73 37.28
N ASP A 18 -7.97 9.89 37.70
CA ASP A 18 -7.15 10.77 36.87
C ASP A 18 -5.71 10.78 37.39
N THR A 19 -4.74 10.91 36.49
CA THR A 19 -3.33 10.99 36.87
C THR A 19 -2.62 11.96 35.93
N THR A 20 -1.96 12.95 36.50
CA THR A 20 -1.10 13.89 35.77
C THR A 20 0.34 13.67 36.22
N VAL A 21 1.20 13.31 35.28
CA VAL A 21 2.64 13.20 35.51
C VAL A 21 3.30 14.36 34.77
N GLN A 22 3.90 15.30 35.50
CA GLN A 22 4.49 16.53 34.92
C GLN A 22 5.86 16.31 34.28
N ALA A 23 6.39 15.10 34.39
CA ALA A 23 7.71 14.70 33.90
C ALA A 23 7.61 13.30 33.28
N THR A 24 8.75 12.63 33.12
CA THR A 24 8.80 11.28 32.56
C THR A 24 8.05 10.27 33.44
N ASP A 25 7.11 9.54 32.83
CA ASP A 25 6.53 8.33 33.39
C ASP A 25 7.17 7.10 32.72
N LYS A 26 7.66 6.15 33.53
CA LYS A 26 8.28 4.91 33.05
C LYS A 26 7.67 3.73 33.76
N ALA A 27 7.02 2.86 32.98
CA ALA A 27 6.53 1.57 33.44
C ALA A 27 7.41 0.44 32.87
N THR A 28 7.88 -0.44 33.75
CA THR A 28 8.54 -1.70 33.37
C THR A 28 7.71 -2.85 33.92
N VAL A 29 7.19 -3.70 33.03
CA VAL A 29 6.48 -4.92 33.41
C VAL A 29 7.33 -6.10 32.97
N LEU A 30 7.79 -6.91 33.93
CA LEU A 30 8.61 -8.11 33.64
C LEU A 30 7.78 -9.27 33.11
N GLY A 31 6.49 -9.30 33.46
CA GLY A 31 5.51 -10.26 32.96
C GLY A 31 4.66 -9.69 31.83
N THR A 32 3.42 -10.19 31.73
CA THR A 32 2.44 -9.69 30.74
C THR A 32 1.72 -8.46 31.28
N SER A 33 1.52 -7.46 30.43
CA SER A 33 0.61 -6.33 30.68
C SER A 33 -0.64 -6.50 29.82
N THR A 34 -1.82 -6.47 30.44
CA THR A 34 -3.11 -6.60 29.76
C THR A 34 -3.99 -5.40 30.09
N LEU A 35 -4.55 -4.78 29.05
CA LEU A 35 -5.52 -3.68 29.16
C LEU A 35 -6.85 -4.13 28.54
N LEU A 36 -7.90 -4.17 29.35
CA LEU A 36 -9.28 -4.28 28.89
C LEU A 36 -9.97 -2.95 29.19
N ALA A 37 -10.40 -2.24 28.15
CA ALA A 37 -11.07 -0.95 28.27
C ALA A 37 -12.17 -0.84 27.23
N GLY A 38 -13.22 -0.05 27.53
CA GLY A 38 -14.27 0.24 26.55
C GLY A 38 -13.75 1.04 25.34
N ALA A 39 -12.77 1.92 25.56
CA ALA A 39 -12.03 2.63 24.52
C ALA A 39 -10.61 2.93 24.99
N VAL A 40 -9.65 2.96 24.05
CA VAL A 40 -8.25 3.34 24.29
C VAL A 40 -7.87 4.42 23.29
N ARG A 41 -7.17 5.45 23.75
CA ARG A 41 -6.62 6.53 22.90
C ARG A 41 -5.17 6.74 23.28
N HIS A 42 -4.27 6.62 22.32
CA HIS A 42 -2.87 7.00 22.47
C HIS A 42 -2.64 8.27 21.66
N ILE A 43 -2.18 9.32 22.34
CA ILE A 43 -1.92 10.63 21.75
C ILE A 43 -0.54 11.03 22.21
N ALA A 44 0.31 11.42 21.27
CA ALA A 44 1.66 11.92 21.53
C ALA A 44 1.89 13.16 20.65
N ASP A 45 2.41 14.24 21.24
CA ASP A 45 2.83 15.44 20.50
C ASP A 45 4.18 15.23 19.80
N GLY A 46 4.96 14.25 20.26
CA GLY A 46 6.21 13.81 19.65
C GLY A 46 6.12 12.40 19.09
N ASP A 47 7.26 11.71 19.01
CA ASP A 47 7.35 10.38 18.43
C ASP A 47 6.51 9.34 19.20
N TYR A 48 5.79 8.50 18.46
CA TYR A 48 5.06 7.36 18.98
C TYR A 48 5.62 6.05 18.40
N CYS A 49 6.20 5.22 19.26
CA CYS A 49 6.87 3.98 18.87
C CYS A 49 6.20 2.76 19.50
N ILE A 50 5.94 1.74 18.69
CA ILE A 50 5.53 0.40 19.13
C ILE A 50 6.55 -0.59 18.56
N ALA A 51 7.15 -1.41 19.42
CA ALA A 51 8.12 -2.42 19.02
C ALA A 51 7.92 -3.71 19.80
N THR A 52 8.17 -4.84 19.13
CA THR A 52 8.14 -6.19 19.70
C THR A 52 9.28 -7.00 19.07
N SER A 53 9.90 -7.88 19.85
CA SER A 53 10.92 -8.83 19.34
C SER A 53 10.30 -10.08 18.73
N SER A 54 8.98 -10.23 18.85
CA SER A 54 8.21 -11.37 18.34
C SER A 54 7.08 -10.85 17.45
N ASN A 55 5.89 -11.41 17.58
CA ASN A 55 4.76 -11.08 16.72
C ASN A 55 4.06 -9.79 17.15
N PHE A 56 3.66 -8.98 16.18
CA PHE A 56 2.69 -7.89 16.35
C PHE A 56 1.38 -8.29 15.67
N VAL A 57 0.27 -8.25 16.42
CA VAL A 57 -1.06 -8.59 15.92
C VAL A 57 -1.99 -7.42 16.15
N ALA A 58 -2.53 -6.86 15.07
CA ALA A 58 -3.59 -5.87 15.09
C ALA A 58 -4.86 -6.48 14.48
N SER A 59 -5.92 -6.61 15.26
CA SER A 59 -7.21 -7.12 14.81
C SER A 59 -8.28 -6.06 15.02
N VAL A 60 -8.99 -5.71 13.95
CA VAL A 60 -9.99 -4.64 13.94
C VAL A 60 -11.28 -5.21 13.37
N GLY A 61 -12.36 -5.18 14.17
CA GLY A 61 -13.64 -5.78 13.78
C GLY A 61 -14.48 -4.95 12.80
N LYS A 62 -14.06 -3.70 12.53
CA LYS A 62 -14.75 -2.77 11.62
C LYS A 62 -13.74 -2.10 10.70
N GLU A 63 -13.40 -0.84 10.97
CA GLU A 63 -12.58 0.00 10.10
C GLU A 63 -11.25 0.35 10.74
N ALA A 64 -10.18 0.31 9.94
CA ALA A 64 -8.87 0.83 10.30
C ALA A 64 -8.53 1.99 9.36
N HIS A 65 -8.25 3.16 9.94
CA HIS A 65 -7.83 4.36 9.21
C HIS A 65 -6.38 4.66 9.55
N ILE A 66 -5.56 4.89 8.51
CA ILE A 66 -4.15 5.25 8.63
C ILE A 66 -3.94 6.51 7.80
N ASP A 67 -3.79 7.65 8.47
CA ASP A 67 -3.47 8.93 7.82
C ASP A 67 -2.00 9.26 8.09
N VAL A 68 -1.25 9.52 7.02
CA VAL A 68 0.19 9.81 7.06
C VAL A 68 0.43 11.06 6.23
N GLY A 69 0.70 12.19 6.89
CA GLY A 69 0.88 13.48 6.22
C GLY A 69 2.12 13.61 5.33
N GLN A 70 3.04 12.63 5.37
CA GLN A 70 4.25 12.62 4.54
C GLN A 70 4.49 11.23 3.92
N LYS A 71 5.29 10.38 4.57
CA LYS A 71 5.81 9.15 3.97
C LYS A 71 5.48 7.92 4.82
N LEU A 72 4.87 6.92 4.18
CA LEU A 72 4.73 5.57 4.73
C LEU A 72 5.79 4.64 4.10
N ILE A 73 6.51 3.88 4.94
CA ILE A 73 7.47 2.87 4.48
C ILE A 73 7.15 1.55 5.17
N GLU A 74 6.90 0.51 4.38
CA GLU A 74 6.70 -0.85 4.87
C GLU A 74 7.87 -1.72 4.40
N LYS A 75 8.70 -2.20 5.33
CA LYS A 75 9.80 -3.14 5.04
C LYS A 75 9.38 -4.53 5.49
N ILE A 76 9.20 -5.44 4.54
CA ILE A 76 8.65 -6.79 4.78
C ILE A 76 9.64 -7.81 4.24
N GLY A 77 10.11 -8.72 5.10
CA GLY A 77 11.17 -9.67 4.76
C GLY A 77 10.71 -10.87 3.93
N LEU A 78 9.46 -11.32 4.09
CA LEU A 78 8.93 -12.51 3.42
C LEU A 78 7.70 -12.22 2.57
N LEU A 79 6.55 -11.96 3.18
CA LEU A 79 5.27 -11.86 2.49
C LEU A 79 4.46 -10.64 2.94
N LYS A 80 4.01 -9.84 1.97
CA LYS A 80 2.89 -8.90 2.15
C LYS A 80 1.68 -9.48 1.43
N GLN A 81 0.60 -9.71 2.17
CA GLN A 81 -0.66 -10.19 1.61
C GLN A 81 -1.75 -9.15 1.86
N SER A 82 -2.37 -8.69 0.78
CA SER A 82 -3.52 -7.77 0.80
C SER A 82 -4.68 -8.45 0.11
N ILE A 83 -5.74 -8.76 0.86
CA ILE A 83 -6.95 -9.41 0.34
C ILE A 83 -8.14 -8.52 0.67
N ALA A 84 -8.84 -8.06 -0.37
CA ALA A 84 -10.10 -7.36 -0.24
C ALA A 84 -11.25 -8.25 -0.72
N GLY A 85 -12.37 -8.25 0.02
CA GLY A 85 -13.55 -9.04 -0.35
C GLY A 85 -14.37 -8.43 -1.51
N ALA A 86 -14.23 -7.13 -1.77
CA ALA A 86 -14.98 -6.43 -2.82
C ALA A 86 -14.07 -5.64 -3.76
N LYS A 87 -13.21 -4.77 -3.23
CA LYS A 87 -12.37 -3.86 -4.03
C LYS A 87 -11.06 -3.57 -3.33
N GLN A 88 -9.96 -3.58 -4.08
CA GLN A 88 -8.69 -3.01 -3.67
C GLN A 88 -8.36 -1.82 -4.55
N GLU A 89 -8.13 -0.67 -3.93
CA GLU A 89 -7.76 0.57 -4.62
C GLU A 89 -6.30 0.92 -4.33
N ILE A 90 -5.54 1.20 -5.38
CA ILE A 90 -4.19 1.76 -5.30
C ILE A 90 -4.22 3.01 -6.18
N VAL A 91 -4.32 4.18 -5.54
CA VAL A 91 -4.49 5.46 -6.22
C VAL A 91 -3.31 6.34 -5.90
N ALA A 92 -2.56 6.70 -6.93
CA ALA A 92 -1.45 7.64 -6.88
C ALA A 92 -1.34 8.35 -8.23
N PRO A 93 -0.74 9.55 -8.31
CA PRO A 93 -0.43 10.19 -9.57
C PRO A 93 0.40 9.29 -10.50
N VAL A 94 1.31 8.51 -9.91
CA VAL A 94 2.17 7.54 -10.60
C VAL A 94 2.22 6.25 -9.77
N VAL A 95 1.98 5.11 -10.41
CA VAL A 95 1.96 3.78 -9.78
C VAL A 95 3.17 2.97 -10.23
N TRP A 96 3.87 2.40 -9.25
CA TRP A 96 4.98 1.48 -9.45
C TRP A 96 4.68 0.14 -8.79
N VAL A 97 4.69 -0.95 -9.56
CA VAL A 97 4.51 -2.32 -9.07
C VAL A 97 5.62 -3.18 -9.64
N GLY A 98 6.53 -3.69 -8.82
CA GLY A 98 7.62 -4.54 -9.30
C GLY A 98 8.88 -4.42 -8.46
N SER A 99 10.04 -4.47 -9.11
CA SER A 99 11.35 -4.37 -8.47
C SER A 99 11.85 -2.93 -8.44
N GLN A 100 13.08 -2.68 -7.99
CA GLN A 100 13.67 -1.34 -8.07
C GLN A 100 13.97 -0.91 -9.51
N GLN A 101 14.10 -1.86 -10.43
CA GLN A 101 14.50 -1.64 -11.82
C GLN A 101 13.34 -1.80 -12.80
N ILE A 102 12.32 -2.58 -12.44
CA ILE A 102 11.24 -2.96 -13.34
C ILE A 102 9.90 -2.62 -12.70
N ASN A 103 9.14 -1.75 -13.37
CA ASN A 103 7.71 -1.60 -13.14
C ASN A 103 6.96 -2.54 -14.09
N VAL A 104 6.29 -3.55 -13.53
CA VAL A 104 5.50 -4.52 -14.31
C VAL A 104 4.35 -3.85 -15.06
N MET A 105 3.89 -2.68 -14.60
CA MET A 105 2.83 -1.93 -15.27
C MET A 105 3.28 -1.41 -16.65
N THR A 106 4.58 -1.16 -16.84
CA THR A 106 5.16 -0.74 -18.13
C THR A 106 4.93 -1.77 -19.22
N LEU A 107 4.83 -3.06 -18.87
CA LEU A 107 4.49 -4.12 -19.82
C LEU A 107 3.16 -3.86 -20.55
N MET A 108 2.21 -3.18 -19.91
CA MET A 108 0.94 -2.80 -20.55
C MET A 108 1.16 -1.81 -21.69
N LEU A 109 2.11 -0.87 -21.55
CA LEU A 109 2.47 0.09 -22.58
C LEU A 109 3.29 -0.57 -23.69
N ASP A 110 4.25 -1.43 -23.31
CA ASP A 110 5.07 -2.19 -24.27
C ASP A 110 4.18 -3.10 -25.13
N THR A 111 3.14 -3.70 -24.54
CA THR A 111 2.16 -4.49 -25.28
C THR A 111 1.40 -3.64 -26.31
N LEU A 112 1.10 -2.37 -26.01
CA LEU A 112 0.47 -1.46 -26.98
C LEU A 112 1.42 -1.16 -28.16
N ASP A 113 2.72 -1.04 -27.91
CA ASP A 113 3.72 -0.88 -28.98
C ASP A 113 3.78 -2.12 -29.88
N VAL A 114 3.83 -3.31 -29.29
CA VAL A 114 3.82 -4.58 -30.06
C VAL A 114 2.54 -4.72 -30.88
N VAL A 115 1.37 -4.35 -30.33
CA VAL A 115 0.10 -4.37 -31.07
C VAL A 115 0.11 -3.38 -32.23
N LYS A 116 0.71 -2.19 -32.03
CA LYS A 116 0.89 -1.21 -33.10
C LYS A 116 1.77 -1.75 -34.22
N GLU A 117 2.95 -2.28 -33.88
CA GLU A 117 3.87 -2.87 -34.86
C GLU A 117 3.19 -3.99 -35.64
N LEU A 118 2.48 -4.88 -34.95
CA LEU A 118 1.72 -5.96 -35.58
C LEU A 118 0.66 -5.43 -36.55
N ALA A 119 -0.08 -4.38 -36.18
CA ALA A 119 -1.08 -3.77 -37.05
C ALA A 119 -0.43 -3.13 -38.29
N GLU A 120 0.71 -2.47 -38.14
CA GLU A 120 1.44 -1.86 -39.26
C GLU A 120 1.99 -2.92 -40.22
N LEU A 121 2.63 -3.96 -39.69
CA LEU A 121 3.12 -5.11 -40.48
C LEU A 121 1.97 -5.81 -41.19
N THR A 122 0.85 -6.02 -40.50
CA THR A 122 -0.34 -6.64 -41.09
C THR A 122 -0.98 -5.75 -42.15
N ALA A 123 -1.01 -4.43 -41.98
CA ALA A 123 -1.52 -3.53 -43.02
C ALA A 123 -0.59 -3.46 -44.25
N ALA A 124 0.70 -3.77 -44.07
CA ALA A 124 1.72 -3.72 -45.11
C ALA A 124 2.04 -5.09 -45.74
N HIS A 125 1.54 -6.20 -45.18
CA HIS A 125 1.82 -7.52 -45.73
C HIS A 125 1.25 -7.63 -47.14
N THR A 126 1.89 -8.42 -47.99
CA THR A 126 1.44 -8.63 -49.38
C THR A 126 1.57 -10.08 -49.77
N HIS A 127 0.74 -10.52 -50.71
CA HIS A 127 0.94 -11.79 -51.42
C HIS A 127 1.34 -11.54 -52.86
N HIS A 128 2.10 -12.47 -53.43
CA HIS A 128 2.43 -12.45 -54.85
C HIS A 128 1.13 -12.47 -55.68
N ASN A 129 0.99 -11.51 -56.60
CA ASN A 129 -0.16 -11.29 -57.48
C ASN A 129 -1.49 -10.85 -56.82
N THR A 130 -1.53 -10.64 -55.50
CA THR A 130 -2.73 -10.11 -54.82
C THR A 130 -2.51 -8.69 -54.28
N GLY A 131 -1.27 -8.35 -53.89
CA GLY A 131 -0.97 -7.05 -53.27
C GLY A 131 -1.27 -7.01 -51.76
N THR A 132 -1.46 -5.81 -51.21
CA THR A 132 -1.84 -5.59 -49.80
C THR A 132 -3.31 -5.92 -49.53
N PRO A 133 -3.72 -6.12 -48.27
CA PRO A 133 -5.13 -6.29 -47.92
C PRO A 133 -6.01 -5.13 -48.39
N GLU A 134 -7.22 -5.43 -48.86
CA GLU A 134 -8.21 -4.43 -49.27
C GLU A 134 -8.62 -3.51 -48.11
N ASN A 135 -8.53 -3.99 -46.87
CA ASN A 135 -8.82 -3.26 -45.64
C ASN A 135 -7.57 -2.71 -44.93
N ALA A 136 -6.42 -2.59 -45.61
CA ALA A 136 -5.15 -2.16 -45.00
C ALA A 136 -5.27 -0.86 -44.19
N SER A 137 -6.01 0.14 -44.68
CA SER A 137 -6.24 1.39 -43.94
C SER A 137 -6.98 1.18 -42.63
N ALA A 138 -8.00 0.31 -42.62
CA ALA A 138 -8.73 -0.03 -41.41
C ALA A 138 -7.85 -0.78 -40.40
N ILE A 139 -6.96 -1.65 -40.88
CA ILE A 139 -5.97 -2.33 -40.04
C ILE A 139 -5.00 -1.30 -39.43
N ARG A 140 -4.47 -0.38 -40.25
CA ARG A 140 -3.56 0.69 -39.80
C ARG A 140 -4.21 1.60 -38.76
N ASN A 141 -5.53 1.82 -38.83
CA ASN A 141 -6.25 2.55 -37.79
C ASN A 141 -6.17 1.91 -36.40
N THR A 142 -5.90 0.60 -36.30
CA THR A 142 -5.65 -0.07 -35.01
C THR A 142 -4.34 0.41 -34.37
N ALA A 143 -3.29 0.66 -35.16
CA ALA A 143 -2.04 1.23 -34.66
C ALA A 143 -2.26 2.61 -34.01
N TYR A 144 -3.05 3.48 -34.65
CA TYR A 144 -3.38 4.80 -34.08
C TYR A 144 -4.19 4.70 -32.79
N LYS A 145 -5.08 3.69 -32.66
CA LYS A 145 -5.80 3.44 -31.40
C LYS A 145 -4.83 3.04 -30.28
N SER A 146 -3.85 2.18 -30.58
CA SER A 146 -2.82 1.79 -29.61
C SER A 146 -2.00 2.99 -29.14
N ASP A 147 -1.57 3.87 -30.05
CA ASP A 147 -0.88 5.13 -29.71
C ASP A 147 -1.71 5.99 -28.76
N GLY A 148 -3.00 6.17 -29.06
CA GLY A 148 -3.91 6.96 -28.22
C GLY A 148 -4.09 6.38 -26.81
N LEU A 149 -4.19 5.05 -26.69
CA LEU A 149 -4.24 4.38 -25.38
C LEU A 149 -2.92 4.55 -24.62
N LYS A 150 -1.79 4.40 -25.30
CA LYS A 150 -0.47 4.58 -24.67
C LYS A 150 -0.32 6.00 -24.12
N GLN A 151 -0.69 7.01 -24.88
CA GLN A 151 -0.69 8.41 -24.43
C GLN A 151 -1.62 8.65 -23.24
N LYS A 152 -2.79 7.99 -23.21
CA LYS A 152 -3.75 8.10 -22.11
C LYS A 152 -3.23 7.52 -20.79
N TYR A 153 -2.52 6.39 -20.85
CA TYR A 153 -2.13 5.63 -19.65
C TYR A 153 -0.69 5.84 -19.20
N SER A 154 0.22 6.30 -20.07
CA SER A 154 1.61 6.53 -19.69
C SER A 154 1.81 7.51 -18.52
N PRO A 155 0.98 8.55 -18.28
CA PRO A 155 1.22 9.47 -17.17
C PRO A 155 1.06 8.85 -15.77
N VAL A 156 0.36 7.71 -15.65
CA VAL A 156 0.08 7.06 -14.36
C VAL A 156 0.95 5.83 -14.09
N ILE A 157 1.81 5.45 -15.03
CA ILE A 157 2.73 4.32 -14.92
C ILE A 157 4.14 4.87 -14.72
N GLY A 158 4.76 4.52 -13.59
CA GLY A 158 6.09 4.99 -13.20
C GLY A 158 7.26 4.30 -13.87
#